data_AF-X5P6S1-F1
#
_entry.id   AF-X5P6S1-F1
#
_cell.length_a   1.000
_cell.length_b   1.000
_cell.length_c   1.000
_cell.angle_alpha   90.00
_cell.angle_beta   90.00
_cell.angle_gamma   90.00
#
_symmetry.space_group_name_H-M   'P 1'
#
loop_
_entity.id
_entity.type
_entity.pdbx_description
1 polymer ?
#
loop_
_entity_poly.entity_id
_entity_poly.type
_entity_poly.pdbx_seq_one_letter_code
_entity_poly.pdbx_strand_id
1 'polypeptide(L)'
;MSGRPRGVVLSIWLAASCAAVPLALVLTSNPAYALSEIKREELPAPAGPPANGETAPSENSVPMPDLPRTAPPAASQPKSPTEPEQSQPEAPANDGGVANPRAGPEAPVPEVVYDLSKLPEPVRRMRDLMVEACVSGDIEKLRPLIGKGDTMTQLSLGEIEGDPIAFLKGLSGDKEGQEILAILEEVLNAGYVHVDVGTPQELYVWPYFFALPLDKLNARQRVELFKIVTAGDYDDMKQFGAYIFYRVGITPTGQWTFFVAGD
;
A
#
# COMPACT_ATOMS: atom_id res chain seq x y z
N MET A 1 53.96 -37.49 -45.10
CA MET A 1 53.78 -36.19 -45.80
C MET A 1 53.31 -35.20 -44.74
N SER A 2 54.22 -34.49 -44.07
CA SER A 2 54.71 -33.14 -44.44
C SER A 2 53.53 -32.17 -44.70
N GLY A 3 53.32 -31.08 -43.96
CA GLY A 3 54.30 -30.26 -43.25
C GLY A 3 53.70 -29.36 -42.16
N ARG A 4 54.65 -28.75 -41.47
CA ARG A 4 54.65 -28.07 -40.17
C ARG A 4 54.01 -26.66 -40.18
N PRO A 5 53.79 -26.10 -38.97
CA PRO A 5 53.25 -24.77 -38.69
C PRO A 5 54.34 -23.67 -38.69
N ARG A 6 53.93 -22.40 -38.62
CA ARG A 6 54.66 -21.17 -38.15
C ARG A 6 53.88 -19.95 -38.67
N GLY A 7 53.77 -18.81 -38.01
CA GLY A 7 54.42 -18.31 -36.82
C GLY A 7 53.91 -16.90 -36.51
N VAL A 8 54.15 -16.49 -35.27
CA VAL A 8 53.95 -15.16 -34.67
C VAL A 8 54.69 -14.08 -35.46
N VAL A 9 54.04 -12.94 -35.74
CA VAL A 9 54.74 -11.63 -35.77
C VAL A 9 53.83 -10.55 -35.19
N LEU A 10 54.19 -10.15 -33.98
CA LEU A 10 53.82 -8.91 -33.31
C LEU A 10 54.43 -7.74 -34.12
N SER A 11 53.67 -6.68 -34.38
CA SER A 11 54.23 -5.42 -34.91
C SER A 11 53.60 -4.24 -34.17
N ILE A 12 54.30 -3.84 -33.12
CA ILE A 12 54.20 -2.53 -32.48
C ILE A 12 55.07 -1.59 -33.32
N TRP A 13 54.50 -0.49 -33.82
CA TRP A 13 55.27 0.71 -34.13
C TRP A 13 54.64 1.89 -33.39
N LEU A 14 55.47 2.46 -32.52
CA LEU A 14 55.23 3.61 -31.68
C LEU A 14 56.00 4.78 -32.30
N ALA A 15 55.38 5.98 -32.32
CA ALA A 15 55.96 7.33 -32.31
C ALA A 15 55.28 8.24 -33.33
N ALA A 16 55.03 9.53 -33.13
CA ALA A 16 54.83 10.44 -31.99
C ALA A 16 54.91 11.86 -32.59
N SER A 17 54.24 12.82 -31.96
CA SER A 17 54.36 14.28 -32.15
C SER A 17 53.75 14.89 -33.41
N CYS A 18 53.16 16.09 -33.40
CA CYS A 18 52.66 17.01 -32.37
C CYS A 18 52.23 18.26 -33.17
N ALA A 19 51.00 18.73 -33.02
CA ALA A 19 50.68 20.15 -33.19
C ALA A 19 49.37 20.44 -32.45
N ALA A 20 49.51 21.21 -31.38
CA ALA A 20 48.45 21.76 -30.56
C ALA A 20 47.69 22.86 -31.33
N VAL A 21 46.43 23.10 -30.95
CA VAL A 21 45.97 24.33 -30.26
C VAL A 21 44.46 24.21 -29.96
N PRO A 22 44.01 24.63 -28.77
CA PRO A 22 42.64 24.43 -28.25
C PRO A 22 41.73 25.64 -28.49
N LEU A 23 40.40 25.46 -28.45
CA LEU A 23 39.49 26.53 -28.04
C LEU A 23 38.23 25.97 -27.37
N ALA A 24 37.91 26.59 -26.25
CA ALA A 24 36.96 26.19 -25.23
C ALA A 24 35.50 26.22 -25.66
N LEU A 25 34.72 25.25 -25.20
CA LEU A 25 33.28 25.42 -24.94
C LEU A 25 33.04 25.10 -23.48
N VAL A 26 32.91 26.19 -22.72
CA VAL A 26 32.61 26.24 -21.30
C VAL A 26 31.21 25.64 -21.08
N LEU A 27 31.14 24.72 -20.12
CA LEU A 27 29.92 24.27 -19.48
C LEU A 27 29.18 25.47 -18.89
N THR A 28 28.00 25.80 -19.43
CA THR A 28 27.01 26.60 -18.70
C THR A 28 25.89 25.67 -18.26
N SER A 29 26.06 25.11 -17.07
CA SER A 29 24.96 24.52 -16.31
C SER A 29 24.03 25.66 -15.89
N ASN A 30 22.84 25.75 -16.51
CA ASN A 30 21.80 26.67 -16.05
C ASN A 30 21.17 26.11 -14.76
N PRO A 31 21.18 26.84 -13.64
CA PRO A 31 20.28 26.51 -12.55
C PRO A 31 18.86 26.96 -12.93
N ALA A 32 17.95 26.01 -13.08
CA ALA A 32 16.52 26.28 -13.20
C ALA A 32 15.97 26.69 -11.81
N TYR A 33 16.17 27.96 -11.45
CA TYR A 33 15.43 28.61 -10.37
C TYR A 33 14.03 28.99 -10.89
N ALA A 34 13.13 28.01 -10.98
CA ALA A 34 11.74 28.22 -11.35
C ALA A 34 10.85 28.40 -10.11
N LEU A 35 11.10 29.44 -9.29
CA LEU A 35 10.23 29.84 -8.17
C LEU A 35 10.30 31.35 -7.89
N SER A 36 10.21 32.20 -8.92
CA SER A 36 10.06 33.64 -8.71
C SER A 36 9.30 34.28 -9.85
N GLU A 37 7.98 34.08 -9.88
CA GLU A 37 7.03 34.98 -10.57
C GLU A 37 5.58 34.67 -10.16
N ILE A 38 5.31 34.56 -8.85
CA ILE A 38 3.95 34.85 -8.38
C ILE A 38 3.84 36.37 -8.36
N LYS A 39 3.21 36.92 -9.39
CA LYS A 39 2.76 38.30 -9.43
C LYS A 39 1.80 38.49 -8.26
N ARG A 40 2.29 39.11 -7.19
CA ARG A 40 1.46 39.58 -6.07
C ARG A 40 0.55 40.66 -6.65
N GLU A 41 -0.66 40.28 -7.06
CA GLU A 41 -1.70 41.24 -7.37
C GLU A 41 -1.89 42.13 -6.14
N GLU A 42 -1.76 43.43 -6.39
CA GLU A 42 -1.90 44.50 -5.43
C GLU A 42 -3.37 44.59 -5.05
N LEU A 43 -3.76 43.82 -4.03
CA LEU A 43 -5.07 43.92 -3.42
C LEU A 43 -5.26 45.37 -2.93
N PRO A 44 -6.35 46.06 -3.28
CA PRO A 44 -6.60 47.40 -2.79
C PRO A 44 -6.68 47.39 -1.25
N ALA A 45 -6.09 48.42 -0.64
CA ALA A 45 -6.07 48.59 0.81
C ALA A 45 -7.50 48.58 1.41
N PRO A 46 -7.71 47.96 2.58
CA PRO A 46 -9.02 47.95 3.22
C PRO A 46 -9.38 49.37 3.67
N ALA A 47 -10.50 49.88 3.16
CA ALA A 47 -11.10 51.11 3.64
C ALA A 47 -11.55 50.93 5.10
N GLY A 48 -11.20 51.90 5.95
CA GLY A 48 -11.66 51.96 7.34
C GLY A 48 -13.19 52.08 7.46
N PRO A 49 -13.74 51.81 8.66
CA PRO A 49 -15.15 51.46 8.80
C PRO A 49 -16.06 52.71 8.80
N PRO A 50 -17.22 52.67 8.14
CA PRO A 50 -18.39 53.39 8.63
C PRO A 50 -19.18 52.50 9.58
N ALA A 51 -19.53 53.07 10.72
CA ALA A 51 -20.51 52.53 11.63
C ALA A 51 -21.88 52.44 10.95
N ASN A 52 -22.49 51.27 10.97
CA ASN A 52 -23.87 51.02 11.39
C ASN A 52 -24.25 49.58 11.03
N GLY A 53 -24.83 48.89 12.02
CA GLY A 53 -24.99 47.44 11.99
C GLY A 53 -26.11 46.95 11.08
N GLU A 54 -25.95 45.71 10.63
CA GLU A 54 -26.98 44.67 10.60
C GLU A 54 -26.29 43.33 10.24
N THR A 55 -26.85 42.27 10.80
CA THR A 55 -26.40 40.88 10.86
C THR A 55 -26.38 40.12 9.52
N ALA A 56 -25.50 39.09 9.46
CA ALA A 56 -25.56 37.82 8.69
C ALA A 56 -24.52 37.62 7.55
N PRO A 57 -24.07 36.35 7.31
CA PRO A 57 -22.66 36.03 7.07
C PRO A 57 -22.28 35.56 5.66
N SER A 58 -20.96 35.52 5.43
CA SER A 58 -20.25 35.16 4.20
C SER A 58 -20.65 33.81 3.58
N GLU A 59 -21.10 33.85 2.33
CA GLU A 59 -21.22 32.69 1.43
C GLU A 59 -19.96 32.61 0.55
N ASN A 60 -19.12 31.60 0.79
CA ASN A 60 -18.29 30.94 -0.23
C ASN A 60 -17.50 29.79 0.42
N SER A 61 -18.22 28.69 0.68
CA SER A 61 -17.63 27.38 0.96
C SER A 61 -18.11 26.42 -0.13
N VAL A 62 -17.14 25.82 -0.82
CA VAL A 62 -17.36 24.83 -1.88
C VAL A 62 -18.16 23.64 -1.31
N PRO A 63 -19.26 23.19 -1.95
CA PRO A 63 -20.07 22.09 -1.42
C PRO A 63 -19.34 20.75 -1.57
N MET A 64 -19.22 20.02 -0.47
CA MET A 64 -18.85 18.60 -0.46
C MET A 64 -20.13 17.76 -0.61
N PRO A 65 -20.13 16.61 -1.33
CA PRO A 65 -21.33 15.78 -1.46
C PRO A 65 -21.73 15.16 -0.12
N ASP A 66 -23.00 15.33 0.26
CA ASP A 66 -23.59 14.73 1.47
C ASP A 66 -23.75 13.21 1.32
N LEU A 67 -23.07 12.44 2.17
CA LEU A 67 -23.41 11.05 2.44
C LEU A 67 -24.50 11.01 3.52
N PRO A 68 -25.58 10.21 3.37
CA PRO A 68 -26.64 10.14 4.37
C PRO A 68 -26.14 9.49 5.66
N ARG A 69 -25.98 10.33 6.69
CA ARG A 69 -25.59 9.96 8.06
C ARG A 69 -26.86 9.68 8.87
N THR A 70 -27.24 8.42 9.03
CA THR A 70 -28.25 8.02 10.03
C THR A 70 -27.58 7.85 11.39
N ALA A 71 -27.85 8.78 12.31
CA ALA A 71 -27.50 8.68 13.73
C ALA A 71 -28.77 8.48 14.58
N PRO A 72 -28.78 7.54 15.54
CA PRO A 72 -29.72 7.56 16.66
C PRO A 72 -29.17 8.34 17.88
N PRO A 73 -30.04 8.82 18.80
CA PRO A 73 -29.78 10.01 19.61
C PRO A 73 -28.98 9.78 20.89
N ALA A 74 -28.33 10.86 21.32
CA ALA A 74 -27.59 11.00 22.57
C ALA A 74 -28.49 10.96 23.82
N ALA A 75 -28.03 10.27 24.86
CA ALA A 75 -28.50 10.44 26.23
C ALA A 75 -27.29 10.53 27.18
N SER A 76 -27.11 11.75 27.71
CA SER A 76 -26.62 12.14 29.05
C SER A 76 -25.40 11.45 29.67
N GLN A 77 -24.29 12.19 29.78
CA GLN A 77 -23.21 11.96 30.76
C GLN A 77 -23.69 12.23 32.20
N PRO A 78 -23.05 11.62 33.21
CA PRO A 78 -22.15 12.44 34.05
C PRO A 78 -20.84 11.75 34.53
N LYS A 79 -19.75 12.53 34.47
CA LYS A 79 -18.53 12.65 35.30
C LYS A 79 -17.82 11.40 35.88
N SER A 80 -16.55 11.24 35.49
CA SER A 80 -15.45 10.54 36.18
C SER A 80 -15.16 11.15 37.57
N PRO A 81 -14.48 10.48 38.54
CA PRO A 81 -13.12 9.93 38.36
C PRO A 81 -12.83 8.59 39.09
N THR A 82 -11.82 7.86 38.61
CA THR A 82 -10.68 7.26 39.35
C THR A 82 -10.11 6.06 38.56
N GLU A 83 -8.84 6.17 38.18
CA GLU A 83 -7.95 5.10 37.70
C GLU A 83 -7.56 4.20 38.89
N PRO A 84 -7.56 2.86 38.75
CA PRO A 84 -6.29 2.20 38.45
C PRO A 84 -6.37 0.95 37.55
N GLU A 85 -5.17 0.67 37.02
CA GLU A 85 -4.61 -0.61 36.59
C GLU A 85 -4.87 -1.11 35.16
N GLN A 86 -3.73 -1.20 34.47
CA GLN A 86 -3.52 -1.82 33.17
C GLN A 86 -4.16 -3.20 33.11
N SER A 87 -5.11 -3.35 32.20
CA SER A 87 -5.46 -4.64 31.64
C SER A 87 -5.21 -4.54 30.15
N GLN A 88 -4.16 -5.23 29.68
CA GLN A 88 -4.01 -5.52 28.26
C GLN A 88 -5.31 -6.22 27.83
N PRO A 89 -6.00 -5.80 26.76
CA PRO A 89 -7.07 -6.60 26.22
C PRO A 89 -6.46 -7.94 25.78
N GLU A 90 -6.91 -9.03 26.40
CA GLU A 90 -6.72 -10.35 25.82
C GLU A 90 -7.28 -10.30 24.39
N ALA A 91 -6.46 -10.72 23.43
CA ALA A 91 -6.87 -10.84 22.04
C ALA A 91 -8.16 -11.68 21.97
N PRO A 92 -9.18 -11.27 21.20
CA PRO A 92 -10.39 -12.06 21.10
C PRO A 92 -10.04 -13.44 20.53
N ALA A 93 -10.61 -14.47 21.17
CA ALA A 93 -10.47 -15.85 20.78
C ALA A 93 -11.09 -16.08 19.39
N ASN A 94 -10.22 -16.45 18.44
CA ASN A 94 -10.42 -17.35 17.32
C ASN A 94 -11.87 -17.64 16.90
N ASP A 95 -12.35 -16.90 15.91
CA ASP A 95 -13.60 -17.16 15.20
C ASP A 95 -13.28 -17.28 13.69
N GLY A 96 -12.91 -18.47 13.23
CA GLY A 96 -12.87 -18.91 11.82
C GLY A 96 -12.00 -18.13 10.80
N GLY A 97 -11.43 -16.99 11.16
CA GLY A 97 -10.68 -16.11 10.27
C GLY A 97 -9.21 -16.47 10.20
N VAL A 98 -8.57 -16.12 9.07
CA VAL A 98 -7.11 -16.15 8.91
C VAL A 98 -6.46 -15.50 10.13
N ALA A 99 -5.89 -16.32 11.01
CA ALA A 99 -5.31 -15.87 12.26
C ALA A 99 -4.27 -14.79 11.96
N ASN A 100 -4.36 -13.65 12.64
CA ASN A 100 -3.28 -12.68 12.60
C ASN A 100 -2.05 -13.38 13.21
N PRO A 101 -0.96 -13.60 12.46
CA PRO A 101 0.26 -14.25 12.95
C PRO A 101 1.04 -13.28 13.85
N ARG A 102 0.32 -12.59 14.75
CA ARG A 102 0.88 -11.67 15.71
C ARG A 102 1.68 -12.51 16.69
N ALA A 103 2.98 -12.50 16.46
CA ALA A 103 3.98 -12.54 17.50
C ALA A 103 3.45 -11.74 18.71
N GLY A 104 3.25 -12.39 19.86
CA GLY A 104 2.89 -11.71 21.11
C GLY A 104 3.81 -10.51 21.39
N PRO A 105 3.50 -9.64 22.37
CA PRO A 105 4.20 -8.36 22.55
C PRO A 105 5.74 -8.43 22.53
N GLU A 106 6.31 -9.59 22.92
CA GLU A 106 7.74 -9.89 22.95
C GLU A 106 8.29 -10.75 21.78
N ALA A 107 7.44 -11.34 20.94
CA ALA A 107 7.93 -12.15 19.84
C ALA A 107 8.53 -11.28 18.73
N PRO A 108 9.57 -11.77 18.02
CA PRO A 108 10.30 -10.98 17.05
C PRO A 108 9.39 -10.52 15.92
N VAL A 109 9.49 -9.23 15.59
CA VAL A 109 8.75 -8.64 14.46
C VAL A 109 9.31 -9.25 13.16
N PRO A 110 8.47 -9.76 12.25
CA PRO A 110 8.92 -10.31 10.98
C PRO A 110 9.72 -9.29 10.15
N GLU A 111 10.69 -9.77 9.37
CA GLU A 111 11.42 -8.92 8.43
C GLU A 111 10.46 -8.41 7.34
N VAL A 112 10.37 -7.08 7.20
CA VAL A 112 9.63 -6.45 6.10
C VAL A 112 10.50 -6.47 4.84
N VAL A 113 10.01 -7.11 3.79
CA VAL A 113 10.71 -7.25 2.52
C VAL A 113 10.00 -6.45 1.43
N TYR A 114 10.76 -5.63 0.72
CA TYR A 114 10.27 -4.84 -0.43
C TYR A 114 10.81 -5.36 -1.77
N ASP A 115 11.94 -6.07 -1.72
CA ASP A 115 12.59 -6.60 -2.91
C ASP A 115 11.88 -7.87 -3.37
N LEU A 116 11.01 -7.71 -4.37
CA LEU A 116 10.28 -8.81 -4.98
C LEU A 116 11.23 -9.86 -5.56
N SER A 117 12.48 -9.53 -5.91
CA SER A 117 13.48 -10.50 -6.41
C SER A 117 13.76 -11.64 -5.41
N LYS A 118 13.46 -11.45 -4.12
CA LYS A 118 13.59 -12.47 -3.08
C LYS A 118 12.43 -13.47 -3.01
N LEU A 119 11.31 -13.21 -3.67
CA LEU A 119 10.17 -14.14 -3.70
C LEU A 119 10.52 -15.43 -4.45
N PRO A 120 10.09 -16.60 -3.96
CA PRO A 120 10.08 -17.82 -4.78
C PRO A 120 9.33 -17.59 -6.09
N GLU A 121 9.75 -18.25 -7.17
CA GLU A 121 9.13 -18.10 -8.49
C GLU A 121 7.60 -18.30 -8.48
N PRO A 122 7.04 -19.32 -7.81
CA PRO A 122 5.60 -19.52 -7.79
C PRO A 122 4.84 -18.35 -7.15
N VAL A 123 5.38 -17.80 -6.06
CA VAL A 123 4.78 -16.67 -5.33
C VAL A 123 4.81 -15.41 -6.18
N ARG A 124 5.98 -15.11 -6.77
CA ARG A 124 6.16 -13.98 -7.67
C ARG A 124 5.21 -14.06 -8.86
N ARG A 125 5.12 -15.24 -9.49
CA ARG A 125 4.25 -15.47 -10.63
C ARG A 125 2.78 -15.24 -10.29
N MET A 126 2.30 -15.78 -9.16
CA MET A 126 0.92 -15.54 -8.73
C MET A 126 0.67 -14.04 -8.49
N ARG A 127 1.56 -13.36 -7.76
CA ARG A 127 1.49 -11.91 -7.56
C ARG A 127 1.42 -11.15 -8.90
N ASP A 128 2.30 -11.47 -9.84
CA ASP A 128 2.39 -10.75 -11.12
C ASP A 128 1.12 -10.96 -11.96
N LEU A 129 0.53 -12.16 -11.93
CA LEU A 129 -0.77 -12.42 -12.57
C LEU A 129 -1.91 -11.63 -11.92
N MET A 130 -1.92 -11.51 -10.59
CA MET A 130 -2.91 -10.70 -9.88
C MET A 130 -2.78 -9.22 -10.23
N VAL A 131 -1.55 -8.69 -10.25
CA VAL A 131 -1.28 -7.29 -10.64
C VAL A 131 -1.65 -7.06 -12.11
N GLU A 132 -1.34 -7.98 -13.02
CA GLU A 132 -1.76 -7.88 -14.43
C GLU A 132 -3.29 -7.83 -14.57
N ALA A 133 -4.02 -8.64 -13.80
CA ALA A 133 -5.47 -8.59 -13.75
C ALA A 133 -5.96 -7.21 -13.26
N CYS A 134 -5.40 -6.68 -12.17
CA CYS A 134 -5.72 -5.35 -11.65
C CYS A 134 -5.49 -4.24 -12.67
N VAL A 135 -4.29 -4.17 -13.26
CA VAL A 135 -3.90 -3.13 -14.24
C VAL A 135 -4.80 -3.15 -15.48
N SER A 136 -5.36 -4.31 -15.83
CA SER A 136 -6.27 -4.41 -16.96
C SER A 136 -7.66 -3.80 -16.71
N GLY A 137 -8.05 -3.62 -15.45
CA GLY A 137 -9.39 -3.15 -15.06
C GLY A 137 -10.53 -4.17 -15.28
N ASP A 138 -10.21 -5.38 -15.75
CA ASP A 138 -11.15 -6.46 -16.00
C ASP A 138 -11.13 -7.47 -14.84
N ILE A 139 -12.11 -7.36 -13.95
CA ILE A 139 -12.19 -8.20 -12.75
C ILE A 139 -12.36 -9.69 -13.07
N GLU A 140 -12.87 -10.04 -14.25
CA GLU A 140 -12.99 -11.44 -14.67
C GLU A 140 -11.62 -12.11 -14.83
N LYS A 141 -10.54 -11.34 -15.01
CA LYS A 141 -9.17 -11.89 -15.04
C LYS A 141 -8.70 -12.45 -13.71
N LEU A 142 -9.35 -12.12 -12.59
CA LEU A 142 -9.07 -12.77 -11.30
C LEU A 142 -9.65 -14.18 -11.20
N ARG A 143 -10.71 -14.50 -11.96
CA ARG A 143 -11.41 -15.79 -11.90
C ARG A 143 -10.50 -17.02 -12.02
N PRO A 144 -9.55 -17.10 -12.98
CA PRO A 144 -8.65 -18.25 -13.06
C PRO A 144 -7.66 -18.35 -11.88
N LEU A 145 -7.46 -17.28 -11.11
CA LEU A 145 -6.51 -17.23 -9.99
C LEU A 145 -7.14 -17.64 -8.65
N ILE A 146 -8.45 -17.44 -8.49
CA ILE A 146 -9.22 -17.71 -7.25
C ILE A 146 -9.31 -19.21 -6.90
N GLY A 147 -8.96 -20.12 -7.81
CA GLY A 147 -9.06 -21.56 -7.56
C GLY A 147 -10.51 -22.07 -7.44
N LYS A 148 -10.68 -23.32 -6.98
CA LYS A 148 -11.98 -23.99 -6.81
C LYS A 148 -11.95 -25.00 -5.67
N GLY A 149 -13.11 -25.33 -5.11
CA GLY A 149 -13.26 -26.34 -4.04
C GLY A 149 -12.34 -26.02 -2.85
N ASP A 150 -11.63 -27.02 -2.35
CA ASP A 150 -10.71 -26.89 -1.19
C ASP A 150 -9.54 -25.93 -1.42
N THR A 151 -9.27 -25.54 -2.67
CA THR A 151 -8.21 -24.59 -3.02
C THR A 151 -8.73 -23.19 -3.34
N MET A 152 -10.05 -22.99 -3.21
CA MET A 152 -10.67 -21.69 -3.47
C MET A 152 -10.12 -20.65 -2.49
N THR A 153 -9.70 -19.50 -3.03
CA THR A 153 -9.27 -18.34 -2.26
C THR A 153 -10.42 -17.88 -1.37
N GLN A 154 -10.11 -17.65 -0.10
CA GLN A 154 -11.03 -17.03 0.85
C GLN A 154 -11.15 -15.54 0.53
N LEU A 155 -12.34 -15.08 0.11
CA LEU A 155 -12.59 -13.65 -0.20
C LEU A 155 -13.38 -12.92 0.89
N SER A 156 -13.82 -13.63 1.93
CA SER A 156 -14.55 -13.11 3.08
C SER A 156 -14.18 -13.93 4.33
N LEU A 157 -14.27 -13.31 5.50
CA LEU A 157 -14.21 -14.04 6.78
C LEU A 157 -15.49 -14.84 7.05
N GLY A 158 -16.60 -14.47 6.41
CA GLY A 158 -17.84 -15.25 6.38
C GLY A 158 -17.94 -16.18 5.17
N GLU A 159 -19.02 -16.96 5.13
CA GLU A 159 -19.33 -17.81 3.98
C GLU A 159 -19.65 -16.97 2.74
N ILE A 160 -19.20 -17.44 1.59
CA ILE A 160 -19.53 -16.86 0.28
C ILE A 160 -20.38 -17.87 -0.46
N GLU A 161 -21.57 -17.44 -0.87
CA GLU A 161 -22.42 -18.20 -1.77
C GLU A 161 -22.33 -17.65 -3.19
N GLY A 162 -22.31 -18.56 -4.17
CA GLY A 162 -22.42 -18.19 -5.58
C GLY A 162 -21.09 -17.86 -6.27
N ASP A 163 -21.14 -16.88 -7.17
CA ASP A 163 -20.02 -16.54 -8.04
C ASP A 163 -19.02 -15.60 -7.34
N PRO A 164 -17.72 -15.95 -7.27
CA PRO A 164 -16.73 -15.16 -6.55
C PRO A 164 -16.48 -13.78 -7.18
N ILE A 165 -16.60 -13.64 -8.49
CA ILE A 165 -16.45 -12.33 -9.15
C ILE A 165 -17.68 -11.46 -8.89
N ALA A 166 -18.88 -12.05 -8.92
CA ALA A 166 -20.09 -11.32 -8.55
C ALA A 166 -20.03 -10.85 -7.08
N PHE A 167 -19.49 -11.68 -6.18
CA PHE A 167 -19.24 -11.31 -4.79
C PHE A 167 -18.29 -10.11 -4.70
N LEU A 168 -17.12 -10.16 -5.36
CA LEU A 168 -16.16 -9.05 -5.36
C LEU A 168 -16.76 -7.76 -5.95
N LYS A 169 -17.52 -7.85 -7.05
CA LYS A 169 -18.25 -6.69 -7.60
C LYS A 169 -19.26 -6.12 -6.60
N GLY A 170 -19.90 -6.96 -5.79
CA GLY A 170 -20.83 -6.55 -4.74
C GLY A 170 -20.19 -5.79 -3.59
N LEU A 171 -18.90 -6.01 -3.32
CA LEU A 171 -18.12 -5.24 -2.34
C LEU A 171 -17.70 -3.86 -2.88
N SER A 172 -17.71 -3.70 -4.21
CA SER A 172 -17.22 -2.54 -4.92
C SER A 172 -18.31 -1.45 -5.01
N GLY A 173 -17.98 -0.22 -4.64
CA GLY A 173 -18.87 0.94 -4.72
C GLY A 173 -19.17 1.39 -6.16
N ASP A 174 -18.28 1.09 -7.09
CA ASP A 174 -18.46 1.32 -8.53
C ASP A 174 -19.29 0.23 -9.24
N LYS A 175 -19.62 -0.88 -8.56
CA LYS A 175 -20.36 -2.06 -9.03
C LYS A 175 -19.71 -2.86 -10.16
N GLU A 176 -18.70 -2.31 -10.82
CA GLU A 176 -17.95 -2.95 -11.89
C GLU A 176 -16.68 -3.65 -11.37
N GLY A 177 -16.25 -3.34 -10.15
CA GLY A 177 -15.17 -4.05 -9.46
C GLY A 177 -13.81 -3.36 -9.57
N GLN A 178 -13.69 -2.21 -10.22
CA GLN A 178 -12.40 -1.54 -10.37
C GLN A 178 -11.90 -0.96 -9.04
N GLU A 179 -12.78 -0.55 -8.13
CA GLU A 179 -12.37 -0.18 -6.76
C GLU A 179 -11.67 -1.36 -6.05
N ILE A 180 -12.23 -2.57 -6.14
CA ILE A 180 -11.60 -3.77 -5.58
C ILE A 180 -10.27 -4.09 -6.25
N LEU A 181 -10.17 -3.95 -7.58
CA LEU A 181 -8.91 -4.14 -8.30
C LEU A 181 -7.85 -3.13 -7.86
N ALA A 182 -8.23 -1.86 -7.66
CA ALA A 182 -7.33 -0.81 -7.19
C ALA A 182 -6.83 -1.11 -5.77
N ILE A 183 -7.73 -1.54 -4.87
CA ILE A 183 -7.37 -1.94 -3.51
C ILE A 183 -6.39 -3.13 -3.54
N LEU A 184 -6.69 -4.16 -4.33
CA LEU A 184 -5.84 -5.34 -4.45
C LEU A 184 -4.44 -4.97 -4.98
N GLU A 185 -4.38 -4.09 -5.98
CA GLU A 185 -3.11 -3.59 -6.54
C GLU A 185 -2.30 -2.83 -5.49
N GLU A 186 -2.92 -1.89 -4.77
CA GLU A 186 -2.23 -1.08 -3.76
C GLU A 186 -1.71 -1.95 -2.60
N VAL A 187 -2.50 -2.95 -2.17
CA VAL A 187 -2.06 -3.96 -1.19
C VAL A 187 -0.83 -4.73 -1.68
N LEU A 188 -0.84 -5.21 -2.93
CA LEU A 188 0.28 -5.98 -3.51
C LEU A 188 1.53 -5.12 -3.83
N ASN A 189 1.36 -3.80 -3.92
CA ASN A 189 2.45 -2.84 -4.11
C ASN A 189 3.15 -2.44 -2.80
N ALA A 190 2.55 -2.74 -1.65
CA ALA A 190 3.20 -2.60 -0.35
C ALA A 190 4.32 -3.66 -0.16
N GLY A 191 5.13 -3.47 0.89
CA GLY A 191 6.06 -4.51 1.33
C GLY A 191 5.31 -5.74 1.88
N TYR A 192 6.01 -6.87 1.95
CA TYR A 192 5.47 -8.13 2.45
C TYR A 192 6.27 -8.69 3.61
N VAL A 193 5.70 -9.70 4.26
CA VAL A 193 6.38 -10.54 5.26
C VAL A 193 6.26 -12.00 4.88
N HIS A 194 7.23 -12.80 5.30
CA HIS A 194 7.20 -14.25 5.22
C HIS A 194 6.99 -14.80 6.62
N VAL A 195 5.84 -15.41 6.86
CA VAL A 195 5.39 -15.85 8.19
C VAL A 195 5.30 -17.36 8.27
N ASP A 196 5.38 -17.88 9.50
CA ASP A 196 5.19 -19.29 9.83
C ASP A 196 6.08 -20.26 9.04
N VAL A 197 7.31 -19.82 8.75
CA VAL A 197 8.30 -20.53 7.93
C VAL A 197 8.55 -21.96 8.43
N GLY A 198 8.45 -22.94 7.53
CA GLY A 198 8.65 -24.35 7.84
C GLY A 198 7.44 -25.04 8.47
N THR A 199 6.30 -24.35 8.61
CA THR A 199 5.04 -24.93 9.10
C THR A 199 4.03 -25.13 7.95
N PRO A 200 2.95 -25.92 8.15
CA PRO A 200 1.86 -25.99 7.18
C PRO A 200 1.14 -24.66 6.91
N GLN A 201 1.33 -23.65 7.77
CA GLN A 201 0.74 -22.32 7.68
C GLN A 201 1.67 -21.29 7.01
N GLU A 202 2.81 -21.73 6.46
CA GLU A 202 3.77 -20.83 5.82
C GLU A 202 3.15 -19.99 4.70
N LEU A 203 3.31 -18.66 4.79
CA LEU A 203 2.67 -17.71 3.88
C LEU A 203 3.54 -16.49 3.60
N TYR A 204 3.40 -15.96 2.39
CA TYR A 204 3.83 -14.61 2.01
C TYR A 204 2.61 -13.70 2.09
N VAL A 205 2.69 -12.63 2.90
CA VAL A 205 1.53 -11.82 3.25
C VAL A 205 1.75 -10.34 2.95
N TRP A 206 0.73 -9.74 2.33
CA TRP A 206 0.64 -8.31 2.01
C TRP A 206 -0.61 -7.67 2.65
N PRO A 207 -0.55 -6.39 3.05
CA PRO A 207 0.67 -5.64 3.29
C PRO A 207 1.32 -6.12 4.58
N TYR A 208 2.61 -5.83 4.77
CA TYR A 208 3.32 -6.19 6.01
C TYR A 208 2.66 -5.65 7.30
N PHE A 209 1.83 -4.61 7.22
CA PHE A 209 1.06 -4.06 8.35
C PHE A 209 0.21 -5.10 9.07
N PHE A 210 -0.25 -6.14 8.37
CA PHE A 210 -1.04 -7.21 8.98
C PHE A 210 -0.27 -7.95 10.08
N ALA A 211 1.05 -8.11 9.92
CA ALA A 211 1.90 -8.84 10.86
C ALA A 211 2.69 -7.92 11.82
N LEU A 212 2.49 -6.59 11.75
CA LEU A 212 3.23 -5.61 12.54
C LEU A 212 2.29 -4.85 13.50
N PRO A 213 2.73 -4.60 14.75
CA PRO A 213 2.04 -3.64 15.61
C PRO A 213 2.05 -2.24 14.99
N LEU A 214 0.88 -1.60 14.87
CA LEU A 214 0.73 -0.30 14.20
C LEU A 214 1.50 0.84 14.89
N ASP A 215 1.66 0.74 16.21
CA ASP A 215 2.43 1.67 17.03
C ASP A 215 3.96 1.56 16.81
N LYS A 216 4.44 0.43 16.28
CA LYS A 216 5.85 0.21 15.91
C LYS A 216 6.20 0.67 14.49
N LEU A 217 5.23 1.17 13.72
CA LEU A 217 5.49 1.70 12.38
C LEU A 217 6.27 3.02 12.44
N ASN A 218 7.38 3.07 11.70
CA ASN A 218 8.13 4.31 11.55
C ASN A 218 7.42 5.31 10.61
N ALA A 219 7.91 6.55 10.52
CA ALA A 219 7.27 7.61 9.75
C ALA A 219 7.10 7.27 8.26
N ARG A 220 8.10 6.64 7.64
CA ARG A 220 8.01 6.20 6.23
C ARG A 220 6.93 5.11 6.07
N GLN A 221 6.95 4.11 6.94
CA GLN A 221 5.97 3.02 6.92
C GLN A 221 4.54 3.54 7.16
N ARG A 222 4.37 4.59 7.97
CA ARG A 222 3.08 5.24 8.17
C ARG A 222 2.59 5.97 6.92
N VAL A 223 3.48 6.58 6.14
CA VAL A 223 3.13 7.13 4.83
C VAL A 223 2.68 6.03 3.87
N GLU A 224 3.36 4.87 3.87
CA GLU A 224 2.95 3.70 3.08
C GLU A 224 1.57 3.19 3.50
N LEU A 225 1.27 3.16 4.81
CA LEU A 225 -0.05 2.79 5.33
C LEU A 225 -1.14 3.76 4.83
N PHE A 226 -0.88 5.07 4.87
CA PHE A 226 -1.84 6.07 4.41
C PHE A 226 -2.08 6.12 2.90
N LYS A 227 -1.36 5.32 2.10
CA LYS A 227 -1.73 5.10 0.70
C LYS A 227 -2.87 4.09 0.56
N ILE A 228 -3.00 3.18 1.51
CA ILE A 228 -4.00 2.11 1.51
C ILE A 228 -5.25 2.52 2.29
N VAL A 229 -5.07 3.18 3.44
CA VAL A 229 -6.15 3.49 4.38
C VAL A 229 -6.18 4.98 4.70
N THR A 230 -7.36 5.50 5.08
CA THR A 230 -7.49 6.91 5.46
C THR A 230 -7.00 7.15 6.89
N ALA A 231 -6.86 8.42 7.28
CA ALA A 231 -6.52 8.80 8.65
C ALA A 231 -7.59 8.35 9.66
N GLY A 232 -8.87 8.35 9.26
CA GLY A 232 -9.97 7.85 10.09
C GLY A 232 -9.85 6.33 10.32
N ASP A 233 -9.65 5.57 9.25
CA ASP A 233 -9.47 4.11 9.35
C ASP A 233 -8.27 3.75 10.23
N TYR A 234 -7.17 4.50 10.13
CA TYR A 234 -6.00 4.32 10.99
C TYR A 234 -6.29 4.62 12.47
N ASP A 235 -7.12 5.63 12.75
CA ASP A 235 -7.53 5.93 14.12
C ASP A 235 -8.38 4.80 14.72
N ASP A 236 -9.28 4.22 13.93
CA ASP A 236 -10.08 3.06 14.33
C ASP A 236 -9.21 1.80 14.51
N MET A 237 -8.29 1.54 13.59
CA MET A 237 -7.31 0.45 13.69
C MET A 237 -6.39 0.56 14.90
N LYS A 238 -6.04 1.78 15.34
CA LYS A 238 -5.28 1.98 16.59
C LYS A 238 -6.09 1.63 17.82
N GLN A 239 -7.40 1.93 17.82
CA GLN A 239 -8.29 1.56 18.93
C GLN A 239 -8.50 0.04 18.98
N PHE A 240 -8.68 -0.59 17.83
CA PHE A 240 -8.72 -2.05 17.71
C PHE A 240 -7.38 -2.72 18.05
N GLY A 241 -6.28 -2.03 17.74
CA GLY A 241 -4.92 -2.46 18.04
C GLY A 241 -4.26 -3.27 16.92
N ALA A 242 -4.89 -3.46 15.77
CA ALA A 242 -4.37 -4.22 14.63
C ALA A 242 -4.82 -3.65 13.28
N TYR A 243 -4.09 -4.00 12.22
CA TYR A 243 -4.51 -3.74 10.85
C TYR A 243 -5.67 -4.66 10.48
N ILE A 244 -6.83 -4.06 10.16
CA ILE A 244 -8.06 -4.77 9.79
C ILE A 244 -8.49 -4.52 8.34
N PHE A 245 -7.71 -3.81 7.52
CA PHE A 245 -8.09 -3.63 6.12
C PHE A 245 -7.72 -4.85 5.25
N TYR A 246 -7.93 -4.73 3.93
CA TYR A 246 -7.65 -5.80 2.98
C TYR A 246 -6.21 -6.33 3.08
N ARG A 247 -6.09 -7.66 2.99
CA ARG A 247 -4.82 -8.39 3.04
C ARG A 247 -4.83 -9.58 2.09
N VAL A 248 -3.66 -9.92 1.56
CA VAL A 248 -3.44 -11.05 0.62
C VAL A 248 -2.47 -12.04 1.22
N GLY A 249 -2.76 -13.33 1.07
CA GLY A 249 -1.86 -14.43 1.41
C GLY A 249 -1.57 -15.32 0.20
N ILE A 250 -0.30 -15.69 0.03
CA ILE A 250 0.14 -16.61 -1.01
C ILE A 250 1.04 -17.68 -0.38
N THR A 251 0.77 -18.96 -0.63
CA THR A 251 1.62 -20.06 -0.15
C THR A 251 2.96 -20.10 -0.89
N PRO A 252 4.00 -20.78 -0.36
CA PRO A 252 5.25 -21.01 -1.09
C PRO A 252 5.07 -21.70 -2.47
N THR A 253 3.98 -22.44 -2.66
CA THR A 253 3.63 -23.11 -3.93
C THR A 253 2.91 -22.19 -4.92
N GLY A 254 2.66 -20.93 -4.56
CA GLY A 254 1.99 -19.94 -5.41
C GLY A 254 0.47 -20.02 -5.38
N GLN A 255 -0.14 -20.70 -4.41
CA GLN A 255 -1.59 -20.68 -4.25
C GLN A 255 -2.02 -19.38 -3.55
N TRP A 256 -2.98 -18.67 -4.15
CA TRP A 256 -3.64 -17.53 -3.51
C TRP A 256 -4.64 -18.02 -2.47
N THR A 257 -4.33 -17.83 -1.19
CA THR A 257 -5.12 -18.41 -0.09
C THR A 257 -6.23 -17.50 0.37
N PHE A 258 -5.97 -16.20 0.49
CA PHE A 258 -6.99 -15.24 0.91
C PHE A 258 -6.80 -13.85 0.29
N PHE A 259 -7.92 -13.16 0.12
CA PHE A 259 -8.01 -11.71 -0.04
C PHE A 259 -9.23 -11.21 0.73
N VAL A 260 -9.01 -10.76 1.95
CA VAL A 260 -10.08 -10.46 2.91
C VAL A 260 -9.83 -9.13 3.59
N ALA A 261 -10.89 -8.39 3.89
CA ALA A 261 -10.87 -7.34 4.92
C ALA A 261 -11.19 -7.96 6.29
N GLY A 262 -10.57 -7.45 7.35
CA GLY A 262 -10.96 -7.72 8.73
C GLY A 262 -12.00 -6.71 9.23
N ASP A 263 -12.63 -7.03 10.34
CA ASP A 263 -13.53 -6.16 11.11
C ASP A 263 -12.83 -5.79 12.44
#